data_AF-A0A4Y2JM27-F1
#
_entry.id   AF-A0A4Y2JM27-F1
#
_cell.length_a   1.000
_cell.length_b   1.000
_cell.length_c   1.000
_cell.angle_alpha   90.00
_cell.angle_beta   90.00
_cell.angle_gamma   90.00
#
_symmetry.space_group_name_H-M   'P 1'
#
loop_
_entity.id
_entity.type
_entity.pdbx_description
1 polymer ?
#
loop_
_entity_poly.entity_id
_entity_poly.type
_entity_poly.pdbx_seq_one_letter_code
_entity_poly.pdbx_strand_id
1 'polypeptide(L)'
;MLIKKFAGENITVEQVVEDADATIINKAVEGSRQSDCVITVGKDMDLTVILTALAPDNNLLVLMRPGRKTETYLLFLKKMSKKVEDNILFLHAFSGCDSTSTIFRQGKRKFAKLLDSGIQKDAEVFKNSHAAAREVGE
;
A
#
# COMPACT_ATOMS: atom_id res chain seq x y z
N MET A 1 -4.54 -28.40 -8.30
CA MET A 1 -3.76 -27.19 -7.93
C MET A 1 -4.26 -26.01 -8.72
N LEU A 2 -4.52 -24.88 -8.06
CA LEU A 2 -5.05 -23.65 -8.70
C LEU A 2 -4.20 -23.20 -9.90
N ILE A 3 -2.87 -23.32 -9.81
CA ILE A 3 -1.94 -22.93 -10.88
C ILE A 3 -2.25 -23.62 -12.20
N LYS A 4 -2.48 -24.94 -12.18
CA LYS A 4 -2.82 -25.71 -13.39
C LYS A 4 -4.16 -25.29 -13.97
N LYS A 5 -5.11 -24.88 -13.10
CA LYS A 5 -6.43 -24.41 -13.53
C LYS A 5 -6.32 -23.06 -14.24
N PHE A 6 -5.58 -22.11 -13.67
CA PHE A 6 -5.33 -20.81 -14.29
C PHE A 6 -4.53 -20.92 -15.59
N ALA A 7 -3.50 -21.76 -15.63
CA ALA A 7 -2.74 -22.01 -16.85
C ALA A 7 -3.61 -22.60 -17.97
N GLY A 8 -4.56 -23.48 -17.64
CA GLY A 8 -5.54 -24.01 -18.60
C GLY A 8 -6.48 -22.96 -19.19
N GLU A 9 -6.67 -21.83 -18.49
CA GLU A 9 -7.48 -20.69 -18.92
C GLU A 9 -6.61 -19.56 -19.54
N ASN A 10 -5.34 -19.84 -19.87
CA ASN A 10 -4.35 -18.86 -20.35
C ASN A 10 -4.10 -17.67 -19.40
N ILE A 11 -4.29 -17.87 -18.09
CA ILE A 11 -3.99 -16.88 -17.06
C ILE A 11 -2.56 -17.12 -16.55
N THR A 12 -1.73 -16.08 -16.63
CA THR A 12 -0.36 -16.10 -16.09
C THR A 12 -0.41 -16.13 -14.57
N VAL A 13 0.39 -17.01 -13.95
CA VAL A 13 0.46 -17.16 -12.50
C VAL A 13 1.89 -16.96 -12.03
N GLU A 14 2.06 -16.10 -11.04
CA GLU A 14 3.31 -15.86 -10.34
C GLU A 14 3.16 -16.31 -8.88
N GLN A 15 4.16 -17.02 -8.36
CA GLN A 15 4.22 -17.42 -6.95
C GLN A 15 5.31 -16.62 -6.26
N VAL A 16 5.00 -16.12 -5.07
CA VAL A 16 5.94 -15.41 -4.20
C VAL A 16 6.17 -16.22 -2.93
N VAL A 17 7.37 -16.10 -2.36
CA VAL A 17 7.76 -16.82 -1.14
C VAL A 17 7.20 -16.16 0.12
N GLU A 18 7.07 -14.83 0.08
CA GLU A 18 6.60 -14.00 1.19
C GLU A 18 5.20 -13.45 0.89
N ASP A 19 4.87 -12.32 1.51
CA ASP A 19 3.64 -11.61 1.25
C ASP A 19 3.53 -11.13 -0.22
N ALA A 20 2.33 -11.27 -0.79
CA ALA A 20 2.10 -10.98 -2.20
C ALA A 20 1.73 -9.53 -2.47
N ASP A 21 1.39 -8.74 -1.46
CA ASP A 21 0.76 -7.44 -1.68
C ASP A 21 1.69 -6.46 -2.39
N ALA A 22 2.96 -6.40 -1.96
CA ALA A 22 3.97 -5.58 -2.62
C ALA A 22 4.19 -6.00 -4.08
N THR A 23 4.23 -7.31 -4.34
CA THR A 23 4.43 -7.83 -5.71
C THR A 23 3.24 -7.50 -6.61
N ILE A 24 2.02 -7.68 -6.10
CA ILE A 24 0.78 -7.36 -6.83
C ILE A 24 0.75 -5.88 -7.23
N ILE A 25 1.07 -4.97 -6.30
CA ILE A 25 1.05 -3.53 -6.60
C ILE A 25 2.19 -3.13 -7.54
N ASN A 26 3.41 -3.67 -7.36
CA ASN A 26 4.52 -3.39 -8.26
C ASN A 26 4.18 -3.78 -9.71
N LYS A 27 3.58 -4.95 -9.92
CA LYS A 27 3.10 -5.37 -11.25
C LYS A 27 2.03 -4.44 -11.80
N ALA A 28 1.13 -3.97 -10.95
CA ALA A 28 0.09 -3.03 -11.39
C ALA A 28 0.68 -1.68 -11.84
N VAL A 29 1.67 -1.16 -11.11
CA VAL A 29 2.40 0.07 -11.44
C VAL A 29 3.27 -0.09 -12.70
N GLU A 30 3.90 -1.24 -12.89
CA GLU A 30 4.62 -1.56 -14.13
C GLU A 30 3.67 -1.61 -15.33
N GLY A 31 2.56 -2.35 -15.18
CA GLY A 31 1.53 -2.49 -16.21
C GLY A 31 0.87 -1.16 -16.58
N SER A 32 0.75 -0.22 -15.64
CA SER A 32 0.16 1.08 -15.93
C SER A 32 0.99 1.89 -16.91
N ARG A 33 2.30 1.62 -17.03
CA ARG A 33 3.16 2.27 -18.02
C ARG A 33 2.87 1.82 -19.45
N GLN A 34 2.19 0.68 -19.61
CA GLN A 34 1.93 0.02 -20.89
C GLN A 34 0.44 -0.05 -21.23
N SER A 35 -0.43 0.35 -20.30
CA SER A 35 -1.89 0.24 -20.42
C SER A 35 -2.57 1.50 -19.87
N ASP A 36 -3.66 1.93 -20.51
CA ASP A 36 -4.43 3.10 -20.08
C ASP A 36 -5.12 2.90 -18.71
N CYS A 37 -5.39 1.64 -18.35
CA CYS A 37 -6.06 1.27 -17.11
C CYS A 37 -5.53 -0.06 -16.60
N VAL A 38 -5.23 -0.14 -15.29
CA VAL A 38 -4.90 -1.39 -14.62
C VAL A 38 -5.79 -1.57 -13.39
N ILE A 39 -6.38 -2.76 -13.29
CA ILE A 39 -7.26 -3.14 -12.19
C ILE A 39 -6.52 -4.15 -11.31
N THR A 40 -6.29 -3.77 -10.07
CA THR A 40 -5.86 -4.68 -9.02
C THR A 40 -7.07 -5.22 -8.28
N VAL A 41 -7.16 -6.53 -8.07
CA VAL A 41 -8.29 -7.15 -7.37
C VAL A 41 -7.80 -7.71 -6.03
N GLY A 42 -8.40 -7.25 -4.93
CA GLY A 42 -8.02 -7.71 -3.60
C GLY A 42 -8.82 -7.03 -2.50
N LYS A 43 -8.93 -7.67 -1.33
CA LYS A 43 -9.64 -7.09 -0.18
C LYS A 43 -8.72 -6.36 0.79
N ASP A 44 -7.45 -6.73 0.81
CA ASP A 44 -6.52 -6.26 1.83
C ASP A 44 -6.42 -4.74 1.88
N MET A 45 -6.24 -4.20 3.09
CA MET A 45 -5.93 -2.80 3.29
C MET A 45 -4.51 -2.47 2.86
N ASP A 46 -3.59 -3.43 2.97
CA ASP A 46 -2.17 -3.26 2.67
C ASP A 46 -1.97 -2.98 1.17
N LEU A 47 -2.72 -3.68 0.30
CA LEU A 47 -2.85 -3.32 -1.12
C LEU A 47 -3.21 -1.85 -1.35
N THR A 48 -4.14 -1.28 -0.58
CA THR A 48 -4.53 0.14 -0.73
C THR A 48 -3.42 1.08 -0.29
N VAL A 49 -2.74 0.75 0.81
CA VAL A 49 -1.66 1.55 1.39
C VAL A 49 -0.45 1.56 0.44
N ILE A 50 -0.03 0.39 -0.04
CA ILE A 50 1.11 0.26 -0.97
C ILE A 50 0.77 0.93 -2.30
N LEU A 51 -0.44 0.73 -2.82
CA LEU A 51 -0.90 1.42 -4.04
C LEU A 51 -0.87 2.93 -3.87
N THR A 52 -1.29 3.46 -2.73
CA THR A 52 -1.22 4.91 -2.43
C THR A 52 0.21 5.43 -2.51
N ALA A 53 1.17 4.66 -2.00
CA ALA A 53 2.57 5.05 -1.94
C ALA A 53 3.26 5.00 -3.31
N LEU A 54 2.88 4.05 -4.17
CA LEU A 54 3.58 3.75 -5.43
C LEU A 54 2.86 4.22 -6.69
N ALA A 55 1.57 4.57 -6.60
CA ALA A 55 0.78 4.97 -7.76
C ALA A 55 1.36 6.23 -8.44
N PRO A 56 1.62 6.18 -9.77
CA PRO A 56 2.04 7.35 -10.52
C PRO A 56 0.89 8.36 -10.64
N ASP A 57 1.22 9.64 -10.73
CA ASP A 57 0.23 10.74 -10.77
C ASP A 57 -0.69 10.73 -12.01
N ASN A 58 -0.28 10.05 -13.09
CA ASN A 58 -0.87 10.22 -14.41
C ASN A 58 -1.71 9.04 -14.93
N ASN A 59 -1.75 7.90 -14.22
CA ASN A 59 -2.38 6.68 -14.74
C ASN A 59 -3.53 6.21 -13.85
N LEU A 60 -4.56 5.66 -14.48
CA LEU A 60 -5.73 5.15 -13.77
C LEU A 60 -5.44 3.76 -13.17
N LEU A 61 -5.06 3.76 -11.89
CA LEU A 61 -4.98 2.55 -11.08
C LEU A 61 -6.27 2.37 -10.27
N VAL A 62 -6.93 1.23 -10.46
CA VAL A 62 -8.19 0.91 -9.79
C VAL A 62 -7.98 -0.27 -8.86
N LEU A 63 -8.33 -0.10 -7.58
CA LEU A 63 -8.45 -1.23 -6.66
C LEU A 63 -9.90 -1.70 -6.61
N MET A 64 -10.13 -2.91 -7.09
CA MET A 64 -11.40 -3.60 -7.01
C MET A 64 -11.42 -4.47 -5.75
N ARG A 65 -12.33 -4.12 -4.82
CA ARG A 65 -12.63 -4.94 -3.65
C ARG A 65 -13.84 -5.84 -3.95
N PRO A 66 -13.66 -7.16 -4.11
CA PRO A 66 -14.77 -8.06 -4.41
C PRO A 66 -15.70 -8.18 -3.19
N GLY A 67 -16.96 -7.76 -3.31
CA GLY A 67 -17.96 -7.85 -2.24
C GLY A 67 -18.87 -9.08 -2.35
N ARG A 68 -19.66 -9.39 -1.31
CA ARG A 68 -20.66 -10.47 -1.36
C ARG A 68 -21.89 -10.13 -2.23
N LYS A 69 -22.16 -8.84 -2.44
CA LYS A 69 -23.34 -8.34 -3.18
C LYS A 69 -23.02 -7.24 -4.20
N THR A 70 -21.92 -6.51 -4.01
CA THR A 70 -21.53 -5.41 -4.90
C THR A 70 -20.03 -5.27 -4.90
N GLU A 71 -19.44 -5.16 -6.08
CA GLU A 71 -18.03 -4.88 -6.27
C GLU A 71 -17.78 -3.40 -5.99
N THR A 72 -16.81 -3.09 -5.15
CA THR A 72 -16.44 -1.70 -4.86
C THR A 72 -15.18 -1.36 -5.62
N TYR A 73 -15.30 -0.45 -6.58
CA TYR A 73 -14.17 0.13 -7.30
C TYR A 73 -13.70 1.36 -6.55
N LEU A 74 -12.51 1.27 -5.95
CA LEU A 74 -11.82 2.40 -5.37
C LEU A 74 -10.97 3.03 -6.47
N LEU A 75 -11.54 4.07 -7.09
CA LEU A 75 -10.78 5.03 -7.88
C LEU A 75 -9.88 5.79 -6.90
N PHE A 76 -8.57 5.56 -7.01
CA PHE A 76 -7.61 6.22 -6.13
C PHE A 76 -7.42 7.68 -6.56
N LEU A 77 -8.36 8.53 -6.15
CA LEU A 77 -8.20 9.98 -6.19
C LEU A 77 -7.61 10.41 -4.85
N LYS A 78 -6.40 10.97 -4.87
CA LYS A 78 -5.64 11.50 -3.72
C LYS A 78 -6.47 12.52 -2.94
N LYS A 79 -7.35 12.06 -2.04
CA LYS A 79 -8.12 12.88 -1.10
C LYS A 79 -7.38 13.14 0.20
N MET A 80 -6.13 12.68 0.32
CA MET A 80 -5.29 12.91 1.49
C MET A 80 -4.39 14.13 1.25
N SER A 81 -3.91 14.74 2.33
CA SER A 81 -2.88 15.77 2.20
C SER A 81 -1.59 15.15 1.66
N LYS A 82 -0.85 15.91 0.85
CA LYS A 82 0.41 15.44 0.24
C LYS A 82 1.38 14.89 1.29
N LYS A 83 1.41 15.52 2.46
CA LYS A 83 2.21 15.07 3.61
C LYS A 83 1.84 13.69 4.13
N VAL A 84 0.54 13.36 4.23
CA VAL A 84 0.09 12.03 4.67
C VAL A 84 0.38 10.99 3.59
N GLU A 85 0.19 11.35 2.32
CA GLU A 85 0.51 10.51 1.18
C GLU A 85 1.99 10.15 1.13
N ASP A 86 2.88 11.14 1.21
CA ASP A 86 4.34 10.97 1.15
C ASP A 86 4.89 10.15 2.33
N ASN A 87 4.12 10.00 3.41
CA ASN A 87 4.50 9.26 4.61
C ASN A 87 3.52 8.11 4.93
N ILE A 88 2.73 7.65 3.95
CA ILE A 88 1.65 6.69 4.21
C ILE A 88 2.17 5.34 4.70
N LEU A 89 3.30 4.87 4.16
CA LEU A 89 3.95 3.61 4.57
C LEU A 89 4.43 3.69 6.01
N PHE A 90 5.08 4.80 6.39
CA PHE A 90 5.50 5.07 7.75
C PHE A 90 4.29 5.11 8.70
N LEU A 91 3.23 5.86 8.35
CA LEU A 91 2.03 5.95 9.17
C LEU A 91 1.32 4.60 9.34
N HIS A 92 1.30 3.76 8.31
CA HIS A 92 0.72 2.42 8.37
C HIS A 92 1.52 1.51 9.31
N ALA A 93 2.85 1.43 9.12
CA ALA A 93 3.73 0.66 9.99
C ALA A 93 3.72 1.15 11.44
N PHE A 94 3.71 2.47 11.66
CA PHE A 94 3.74 3.07 13.00
C PHE A 94 2.41 2.95 13.74
N SER A 95 1.28 2.99 13.03
CA SER A 95 -0.06 2.82 13.63
C SER A 95 -0.51 1.36 13.77
N GLY A 96 0.20 0.44 13.11
CA GLY A 96 -0.03 -1.00 13.13
C GLY A 96 -0.43 -1.56 11.75
N CYS A 97 0.32 -2.57 11.32
CA CYS A 97 0.09 -3.40 10.11
C CYS A 97 0.33 -4.88 10.44
N ASP A 98 0.39 -5.76 9.42
CA ASP A 98 0.58 -7.20 9.63
C ASP A 98 1.88 -7.55 10.38
N SER A 99 2.93 -6.75 10.20
CA SER A 99 4.21 -6.93 10.89
C SER A 99 4.36 -6.11 12.17
N THR A 100 3.41 -5.23 12.51
CA THR A 100 3.52 -4.34 13.69
C THR A 100 2.22 -4.25 14.49
N SER A 101 2.34 -4.35 15.82
CA SER A 101 1.19 -4.19 16.70
C SER A 101 0.63 -2.76 16.70
N THR A 102 -0.69 -2.64 16.83
CA THR A 102 -1.33 -1.34 17.06
C THR A 102 -1.07 -0.82 18.48
N ILE A 103 -1.01 0.51 18.65
CA ILE A 103 -0.85 1.11 19.98
C ILE A 103 -2.21 1.15 20.70
N PHE A 104 -2.23 0.65 21.94
CA PHE A 104 -3.44 0.50 22.74
C PHE A 104 -4.24 1.82 22.84
N ARG A 105 -5.53 1.75 22.48
CA ARG A 105 -6.49 2.88 22.49
C ARG A 105 -6.09 4.06 21.60
N GLN A 106 -5.22 3.88 20.61
CA GLN A 106 -4.85 4.94 19.66
C GLN A 106 -5.41 4.64 18.27
N GLY A 107 -6.20 5.58 17.74
CA GLY A 107 -6.72 5.47 16.37
C GLY A 107 -5.75 6.05 15.33
N LYS A 108 -5.82 5.54 14.08
CA LYS A 108 -4.96 5.95 12.95
C LYS A 108 -4.92 7.48 12.71
N ARG A 109 -6.04 8.18 12.93
CA ARG A 109 -6.12 9.65 12.81
C ARG A 109 -5.18 10.41 13.76
N LYS A 110 -4.85 9.84 14.92
CA LYS A 110 -3.92 10.47 15.86
C LYS A 110 -2.52 10.55 15.26
N PHE A 111 -2.07 9.50 14.59
CA PHE A 111 -0.76 9.43 13.96
C PHE A 111 -0.62 10.39 12.79
N ALA A 112 -1.66 10.54 11.98
CA ALA A 112 -1.68 11.56 10.93
C ALA A 112 -1.48 12.98 11.49
N LYS A 113 -2.07 13.30 12.65
CA LYS A 113 -1.84 14.59 13.33
C LYS A 113 -0.45 14.70 13.96
N LEU A 114 0.09 13.60 14.50
CA LEU A 114 1.44 13.58 15.08
C LEU A 114 2.52 13.88 14.04
N LEU A 115 2.27 13.54 12.77
CA LEU A 115 3.14 13.90 11.66
C LEU A 115 3.28 15.42 11.51
N ASP A 116 2.30 16.22 11.94
CA ASP A 116 2.42 17.68 11.97
C ASP A 116 3.20 18.17 13.19
N SER A 117 3.12 17.47 14.32
CA SER A 117 3.60 17.97 15.60
C SER A 117 4.93 17.41 16.09
N GLY A 118 5.51 16.35 15.48
CA GLY A 118 6.81 15.87 15.97
C GLY A 118 7.49 14.70 15.27
N ILE A 119 6.78 13.78 14.62
CA ILE A 119 7.38 12.51 14.12
C ILE A 119 7.93 12.58 12.68
N GLN A 120 8.19 13.77 12.16
CA GLN A 120 8.65 13.95 10.78
C GLN A 120 10.05 13.40 10.56
N LYS A 121 10.96 13.66 11.50
CA LYS A 121 12.32 13.14 11.42
C LYS A 121 12.33 11.62 11.44
N ASP A 122 11.53 10.99 12.31
CA ASP A 122 11.38 9.53 12.34
C ASP A 122 10.84 8.98 11.02
N ALA A 123 9.93 9.70 10.36
CA ALA A 123 9.44 9.34 9.04
C ALA A 123 10.53 9.42 7.96
N GLU A 124 11.42 10.42 8.03
CA GLU A 124 12.59 10.51 7.12
C GLU A 124 13.59 9.38 7.38
N VAL A 125 13.87 9.06 8.64
CA VAL A 125 14.72 7.92 9.02
C VAL A 125 14.13 6.61 8.49
N PHE A 126 12.82 6.41 8.63
CA PHE A 126 12.11 5.24 8.10
C PHE A 126 12.27 5.07 6.58
N LYS A 127 12.28 6.18 5.83
CA LYS A 127 12.41 6.16 4.36
C LYS A 127 13.85 5.90 3.89
N ASN A 128 14.84 6.03 4.77
CA ASN A 128 16.25 5.85 4.42
C ASN A 128 16.66 4.38 4.58
N SER A 129 16.96 3.71 3.47
CA SER A 129 17.43 2.31 3.46
C SER A 129 18.78 2.09 4.16
N HIS A 130 19.51 3.15 4.46
CA HIS A 130 20.79 3.12 5.17
C HIS A 130 20.71 3.57 6.62
N ALA A 131 19.52 3.92 7.12
CA ALA A 131 19.34 4.36 8.48
C ALA A 131 19.69 3.26 9.50
N ALA A 132 20.32 3.67 10.60
CA ALA A 132 20.55 2.84 11.76
C ALA A 132 19.52 3.15 12.87
N ALA A 133 19.25 2.17 13.73
CA ALA A 133 18.29 2.30 14.82
C ALA A 133 18.58 3.46 15.79
N ARG A 134 19.85 3.90 15.90
CA ARG A 134 20.26 5.02 16.75
C ARG A 134 19.77 6.39 16.26
N GLU A 135 19.37 6.52 15.01
CA GLU A 135 18.92 7.79 14.40
C GLU A 135 17.45 8.10 14.73
N VAL A 136 16.74 7.18 15.39
CA VAL A 136 15.35 7.38 15.81
C VAL A 136 15.29 8.23 17.08
N GLY A 137 14.50 9.30 17.08
CA GLY A 137 14.29 10.16 18.26
C GLY A 137 15.34 11.26 18.51
N GLU A 138 16.24 11.54 17.56
CA GLU A 138 17.14 12.72 17.55
C GLU A 138 16.44 14.01 17.03
#